data_AF-A0A2T6Z9P0-F1
#
_entry.id   AF-A0A2T6Z9P0-F1
#
_cell.length_a   1.000
_cell.length_b   1.000
_cell.length_c   1.000
_cell.angle_alpha   90.00
_cell.angle_beta   90.00
_cell.angle_gamma   90.00
#
_symmetry.space_group_name_H-M   'P 1'
#
loop_
_entity.id
_entity.type
_entity.pdbx_description
1 polymer ?
#
loop_
_entity_poly.entity_id
_entity_poly.type
_entity_poly.pdbx_seq_one_letter_code
_entity_poly.pdbx_strand_id
1 'polypeptide(L)'
;MYVDEEASEDVGEEVIATKDVRRVLIGMGFESSKEEMNEILEIVDPDDEGWVTYERFLPVASLKLKDRDVHEEAEKAFQIFTAGQPGPITMEHLRRVAERLKEDVTDDQLREMLAVACTKEISKGVDLNDFQAVMKRAGVL
;
A
#
# COMPACT_ATOMS: atom_id res chain seq x y z
N MET A 1 -52.52 -14.68 -16.50
CA MET A 1 -52.60 -14.28 -15.09
C MET A 1 -51.42 -14.95 -14.42
N TYR A 2 -50.50 -14.11 -13.94
CA TYR A 2 -49.24 -14.38 -13.25
C TYR A 2 -48.17 -15.16 -14.01
N VAL A 3 -47.17 -14.41 -14.45
CA VAL A 3 -45.77 -14.82 -14.62
C VAL A 3 -45.34 -15.50 -13.32
N ASP A 4 -44.84 -16.72 -13.42
CA ASP A 4 -44.24 -17.44 -12.30
C ASP A 4 -43.09 -16.60 -11.76
N GLU A 5 -43.17 -16.36 -10.46
CA GLU A 5 -42.24 -15.58 -9.66
C GLU A 5 -40.81 -16.06 -9.85
N GLU A 6 -39.92 -15.08 -9.96
CA GLU A 6 -38.48 -15.23 -9.96
C GLU A 6 -38.05 -16.31 -8.95
N ALA A 7 -37.39 -17.33 -9.46
CA ALA A 7 -36.45 -18.08 -8.66
C ALA A 7 -35.39 -17.07 -8.21
N SER A 8 -35.62 -16.46 -7.05
CA SER A 8 -34.55 -15.87 -6.26
C SER A 8 -33.63 -17.03 -5.94
N GLU A 9 -32.59 -17.18 -6.76
CA GLU A 9 -31.44 -17.99 -6.38
C GLU A 9 -31.02 -17.47 -5.02
N ASP A 10 -31.04 -18.38 -4.04
CA ASP A 10 -30.57 -18.16 -2.69
C ASP A 10 -29.09 -17.79 -2.82
N VAL A 11 -28.82 -16.49 -3.02
CA VAL A 11 -27.47 -15.95 -3.14
C VAL A 11 -26.92 -16.07 -1.73
N GLY A 12 -26.29 -17.21 -1.47
CA GLY A 12 -25.86 -17.64 -0.15
C GLY A 12 -25.03 -16.58 0.55
N GLU A 13 -24.83 -16.78 1.86
CA GLU A 13 -24.09 -15.91 2.80
C GLU A 13 -22.64 -15.56 2.38
N GLU A 14 -22.21 -15.89 1.16
CA GLU A 14 -20.88 -15.74 0.56
C GLU A 14 -20.76 -14.58 -0.46
N VAL A 15 -21.80 -13.75 -0.62
CA VAL A 15 -21.75 -12.57 -1.53
C VAL A 15 -21.78 -11.24 -0.78
N ILE A 16 -21.15 -10.24 -1.39
CA ILE A 16 -21.14 -8.85 -0.95
C ILE A 16 -22.00 -8.05 -1.92
N ALA A 17 -23.00 -7.31 -1.46
CA ALA A 17 -23.71 -6.39 -2.34
C ALA A 17 -22.73 -5.32 -2.87
N THR A 18 -22.78 -4.98 -4.16
CA THR A 18 -21.82 -4.06 -4.81
C THR A 18 -21.72 -2.71 -4.08
N LYS A 19 -22.86 -2.20 -3.58
CA LYS A 19 -22.93 -0.98 -2.75
C LYS A 19 -22.18 -1.06 -1.41
N ASP A 20 -21.98 -2.26 -0.88
CA ASP A 20 -21.36 -2.52 0.42
C ASP A 20 -19.87 -2.84 0.31
N VAL A 21 -19.32 -3.03 -0.91
CA VAL A 21 -17.87 -3.25 -1.15
C VAL A 21 -17.02 -2.17 -0.47
N ARG A 22 -17.40 -0.89 -0.58
CA ARG A 22 -16.71 0.21 0.11
C ARG A 22 -16.71 0.03 1.63
N ARG A 23 -17.82 -0.42 2.21
CA ARG A 23 -17.92 -0.64 3.65
C ARG A 23 -17.06 -1.80 4.11
N VAL A 24 -16.98 -2.87 3.31
CA VAL A 24 -16.10 -4.02 3.58
C VAL A 24 -14.63 -3.57 3.58
N LEU A 25 -14.20 -2.80 2.57
CA LEU A 25 -12.85 -2.26 2.51
C LEU A 25 -12.50 -1.37 3.72
N ILE A 26 -13.43 -0.51 4.13
CA ILE A 26 -13.27 0.30 5.36
C ILE A 26 -13.20 -0.60 6.61
N GLY A 27 -14.02 -1.64 6.68
CA GLY A 27 -14.00 -2.63 7.76
C GLY A 27 -12.67 -3.39 7.85
N MET A 28 -11.97 -3.56 6.73
CA MET A 28 -10.62 -4.11 6.67
C MET A 28 -9.51 -3.09 6.98
N GLY A 29 -9.87 -1.83 7.23
CA GLY A 29 -8.96 -0.73 7.53
C GLY A 29 -8.41 -0.02 6.29
N PHE A 30 -8.99 -0.23 5.11
CA PHE A 30 -8.59 0.46 3.89
C PHE A 30 -9.51 1.64 3.59
N GLU A 31 -8.92 2.81 3.39
CA GLU A 31 -9.60 3.93 2.73
C GLU A 31 -9.25 3.93 1.24
N SER A 32 -10.20 4.26 0.39
CA SER A 32 -10.01 4.30 -1.06
C SER A 32 -10.67 5.55 -1.62
N SER A 33 -10.01 6.18 -2.60
CA SER A 33 -10.53 7.37 -3.27
C SER A 33 -11.77 7.04 -4.08
N LYS A 34 -12.48 8.06 -4.59
CA LYS A 34 -13.66 7.82 -5.43
C LYS A 34 -13.25 7.15 -6.74
N GLU A 35 -12.13 7.58 -7.31
CA GLU A 35 -11.56 7.06 -8.55
C GLU A 35 -11.16 5.60 -8.38
N GLU A 36 -10.40 5.28 -7.33
CA GLU A 36 -9.98 3.92 -7.01
C GLU A 36 -11.18 3.01 -6.71
N MET A 37 -12.20 3.52 -6.01
CA MET A 37 -13.43 2.75 -5.78
C MET A 37 -14.14 2.40 -7.08
N ASN A 38 -14.20 3.30 -8.06
CA ASN A 38 -14.80 2.99 -9.36
C ASN A 38 -14.03 1.88 -10.07
N GLU A 39 -12.70 1.95 -10.10
CA GLU A 39 -11.86 0.90 -10.67
C GLU A 39 -12.06 -0.45 -9.96
N ILE A 40 -12.13 -0.45 -8.63
CA ILE A 40 -12.42 -1.65 -7.86
C ILE A 40 -13.77 -2.22 -8.23
N LEU A 41 -14.82 -1.39 -8.34
CA LEU A 41 -16.17 -1.84 -8.69
C LEU A 41 -16.22 -2.42 -10.11
N GLU A 42 -15.55 -1.79 -11.08
CA GLU A 42 -15.43 -2.33 -12.45
C GLU A 42 -14.69 -3.68 -12.49
N ILE A 43 -13.76 -3.91 -11.56
CA ILE A 43 -13.03 -5.18 -11.47
C ILE A 43 -13.86 -6.28 -10.81
N VAL A 44 -14.59 -5.95 -9.73
CA VAL A 44 -15.29 -6.96 -8.91
C VAL A 44 -16.73 -7.22 -9.35
N ASP A 45 -17.33 -6.27 -10.07
CA ASP A 45 -18.68 -6.35 -10.65
C ASP A 45 -18.70 -5.77 -12.09
N PRO A 46 -17.93 -6.35 -13.03
CA PRO A 46 -17.86 -5.85 -14.42
C PRO A 46 -19.18 -5.91 -15.19
N ASP A 47 -20.09 -6.80 -14.77
CA ASP A 47 -21.35 -7.08 -15.46
C ASP A 47 -22.54 -6.32 -14.82
N ASP A 48 -22.30 -5.51 -13.78
CA ASP A 48 -23.31 -4.79 -12.99
C ASP A 48 -24.43 -5.73 -12.47
N GLU A 49 -24.02 -6.89 -11.94
CA GLU A 49 -24.92 -7.88 -11.34
C GLU A 49 -25.50 -7.38 -10.01
N GLY A 50 -24.86 -6.38 -9.39
CA GLY A 50 -25.28 -5.76 -8.13
C GLY A 50 -24.82 -6.53 -6.88
N TRP A 51 -24.07 -7.62 -7.08
CA TRP A 51 -23.44 -8.42 -6.04
C TRP A 51 -22.07 -8.92 -6.51
N VAL A 52 -21.21 -9.23 -5.55
CA VAL A 52 -19.81 -9.61 -5.74
C VAL A 52 -19.56 -10.90 -4.98
N THR A 53 -19.06 -11.93 -5.65
CA THR A 53 -18.64 -13.16 -4.97
C THR A 53 -17.35 -12.96 -4.18
N TYR A 54 -17.14 -13.81 -3.17
CA TYR A 54 -15.85 -13.92 -2.51
C TYR A 54 -14.69 -14.09 -3.50
N GLU A 55 -14.83 -14.92 -4.54
CA GLU A 55 -13.80 -15.14 -5.55
C GLU A 55 -13.45 -13.89 -6.35
N ARG A 56 -14.43 -13.03 -6.65
CA ARG A 56 -14.20 -11.74 -7.34
C ARG A 56 -13.58 -10.70 -6.40
N PHE A 57 -13.95 -10.70 -5.12
CA PHE A 57 -13.44 -9.75 -4.13
C PHE A 57 -12.03 -10.10 -3.62
N LEU A 58 -11.71 -11.39 -3.48
CA LEU A 58 -10.49 -11.88 -2.84
C LEU A 58 -9.20 -11.32 -3.47
N PRO A 59 -9.04 -11.23 -4.80
CA PRO A 59 -7.84 -10.64 -5.41
C PRO A 59 -7.62 -9.19 -4.98
N VAL A 60 -8.68 -8.37 -4.96
CA VAL A 60 -8.61 -6.96 -4.55
C VAL A 60 -8.22 -6.84 -3.08
N ALA A 61 -8.89 -7.63 -2.22
CA ALA A 61 -8.58 -7.69 -0.80
C ALA A 61 -7.12 -8.12 -0.54
N SER A 62 -6.65 -9.14 -1.25
CA SER A 62 -5.29 -9.67 -1.13
C SER A 62 -4.23 -8.66 -1.55
N LEU A 63 -4.48 -7.92 -2.64
CA LEU A 63 -3.58 -6.86 -3.10
C LEU A 63 -3.48 -5.74 -2.07
N LYS A 64 -4.61 -5.27 -1.54
CA LYS A 64 -4.61 -4.23 -0.50
C LYS A 64 -3.94 -4.66 0.80
N LEU A 65 -4.13 -5.92 1.22
CA LEU A 65 -3.42 -6.47 2.38
C LEU A 65 -1.91 -6.48 2.15
N LYS A 66 -1.46 -6.95 0.99
CA LYS A 66 -0.04 -6.95 0.63
C LYS A 66 0.53 -5.53 0.62
N ASP A 67 -0.19 -4.56 0.05
CA ASP A 67 0.28 -3.17 0.01
C ASP A 67 0.37 -2.54 1.40
N ARG A 68 -0.55 -2.89 2.32
CA ARG A 68 -0.45 -2.47 3.74
C ARG A 68 0.77 -3.10 4.41
N ASP A 69 1.00 -4.39 4.25
CA ASP A 69 2.15 -5.06 4.85
C ASP A 69 3.47 -4.42 4.37
N VAL A 70 3.56 -4.13 3.07
CA VAL A 70 4.69 -3.41 2.46
C VAL A 70 4.84 -2.00 3.02
N HIS A 71 3.74 -1.28 3.24
CA HIS A 71 3.79 0.06 3.82
C HIS A 71 4.22 0.05 5.29
N GLU A 72 3.68 -0.87 6.10
CA GLU A 72 4.05 -1.03 7.50
C GLU A 72 5.52 -1.44 7.67
N GLU A 73 6.03 -2.32 6.81
CA GLU A 73 7.43 -2.72 6.83
C GLU A 73 8.36 -1.57 6.46
N ALA A 74 7.99 -0.80 5.42
CA ALA A 74 8.71 0.42 5.05
C ALA A 74 8.70 1.45 6.19
N GLU A 75 7.57 1.64 6.88
CA GLU A 75 7.47 2.58 8.01
C GLU A 75 8.35 2.14 9.20
N LYS A 76 8.31 0.85 9.57
CA LYS A 76 9.16 0.30 10.64
C LYS A 76 10.64 0.48 10.30
N ALA A 77 11.04 0.16 9.07
CA ALA A 77 12.41 0.36 8.61
C ALA A 77 12.79 1.85 8.61
N PHE A 78 11.92 2.74 8.13
CA PHE A 78 12.14 4.18 8.13
C PHE A 78 12.37 4.72 9.55
N GLN A 79 11.57 4.27 10.53
CA GLN A 79 11.75 4.63 11.94
C GLN A 79 13.10 4.16 12.51
N ILE A 80 13.62 3.01 12.08
CA ILE A 80 14.96 2.55 12.48
C ILE A 80 16.04 3.51 11.93
N PHE A 81 15.92 3.92 10.66
CA PHE A 81 16.84 4.88 10.06
C PHE A 81 16.81 6.23 10.78
N THR A 82 15.64 6.78 11.10
CA THR A 82 15.51 8.07 11.80
C THR A 82 15.69 7.97 13.33
N ALA A 83 15.87 6.77 13.89
CA ALA A 83 15.71 6.50 15.34
C ALA A 83 14.43 7.09 15.94
N GLY A 84 13.33 7.00 15.20
CA GLY A 84 12.02 7.50 15.63
C GLY A 84 11.93 9.02 15.73
N GLN A 85 12.94 9.77 15.26
CA GLN A 85 12.80 11.21 15.12
C GLN A 85 11.87 11.54 13.95
N PRO A 86 10.99 12.54 14.10
CA PRO A 86 10.11 12.96 13.01
C PRO A 86 10.94 13.62 11.90
N GLY A 87 10.46 13.50 10.67
CA GLY A 87 11.08 14.12 9.50
C GLY A 87 11.84 13.13 8.61
N PRO A 88 12.54 13.65 7.60
CA PRO A 88 13.16 12.84 6.55
C PRO A 88 14.42 12.12 7.04
N ILE A 89 14.83 11.09 6.31
CA ILE A 89 16.17 10.51 6.45
C ILE A 89 17.19 11.53 5.93
N THR A 90 18.16 11.86 6.78
CA THR A 90 19.21 12.83 6.50
C THR A 90 20.56 12.14 6.37
N MET A 91 21.56 12.94 5.97
CA MET A 91 22.95 12.53 5.92
C MET A 91 23.44 12.01 7.30
N GLU A 92 23.06 12.67 8.39
CA GLU A 92 23.40 12.23 9.75
C GLU A 92 22.80 10.87 10.09
N HIS A 93 21.54 10.62 9.69
CA HIS A 93 20.89 9.33 9.91
C HIS A 93 21.63 8.20 9.18
N LEU A 94 21.99 8.39 7.91
CA LEU A 94 22.73 7.39 7.14
C LEU A 94 24.12 7.12 7.73
N ARG A 95 24.86 8.17 8.12
CA ARG A 95 26.17 8.02 8.76
C ARG A 95 26.08 7.17 10.04
N ARG A 96 25.10 7.46 10.89
CA ARG A 96 24.86 6.68 12.12
C ARG A 96 24.54 5.22 11.83
N VAL A 97 23.76 4.94 10.78
CA VAL A 97 23.44 3.57 10.39
C VAL A 97 24.69 2.85 9.89
N ALA A 98 25.50 3.47 9.01
CA ALA A 98 26.76 2.92 8.53
C ALA A 98 27.74 2.59 9.68
N GLU A 99 27.88 3.50 10.65
CA GLU A 99 28.70 3.27 11.85
C GLU A 99 28.21 2.09 12.69
N ARG A 100 26.87 1.95 12.87
CA ARG A 100 26.27 0.82 13.59
C ARG A 100 26.50 -0.52 12.88
N LEU A 101 26.45 -0.52 11.55
CA LEU A 101 26.73 -1.69 10.71
C LEU A 101 28.23 -1.96 10.54
N LYS A 102 29.10 -1.05 11.01
CA LYS A 102 30.56 -1.08 10.83
C LYS A 102 30.96 -1.13 9.36
N GLU A 103 30.18 -0.47 8.51
CA GLU A 103 30.50 -0.29 7.10
C GLU A 103 31.32 0.99 6.93
N ASP A 104 32.41 0.89 6.16
CA ASP A 104 33.23 2.04 5.81
C ASP A 104 32.60 2.74 4.60
N VAL A 105 31.76 3.73 4.88
CA VAL A 105 31.05 4.51 3.87
C VAL A 105 31.48 5.95 3.97
N THR A 106 32.00 6.48 2.87
CA THR A 106 32.46 7.86 2.78
C THR A 106 31.30 8.85 2.68
N ASP A 107 31.54 10.10 3.08
CA ASP A 107 30.55 11.18 2.95
C ASP A 107 30.05 11.36 1.50
N ASP A 108 30.90 11.12 0.50
CA ASP A 108 30.50 11.21 -0.91
C ASP A 108 29.56 10.08 -1.33
N GLN A 109 29.82 8.85 -0.90
CA GLN A 109 28.91 7.72 -1.14
C GLN A 109 27.56 7.94 -0.46
N LEU A 110 27.55 8.50 0.75
CA LEU A 110 26.30 8.78 1.45
C LEU A 110 25.51 9.92 0.76
N ARG A 111 26.19 10.91 0.17
CA ARG A 111 25.53 11.92 -0.68
C ARG A 111 24.95 11.28 -1.94
N GLU A 112 25.65 10.35 -2.57
CA GLU A 112 25.14 9.59 -3.71
C GLU A 112 23.90 8.78 -3.33
N MET A 113 23.89 8.13 -2.16
CA MET A 113 22.72 7.41 -1.66
C MET A 113 21.49 8.33 -1.55
N LEU A 114 21.66 9.54 -1.00
CA LEU A 114 20.58 10.53 -0.93
C LEU A 114 20.17 11.04 -2.32
N ALA A 115 21.13 11.24 -3.22
CA ALA A 115 20.87 11.69 -4.58
C ALA A 115 20.06 10.68 -5.41
N VAL A 116 20.30 9.38 -5.19
CA VAL A 116 19.57 8.30 -5.86
C VAL A 116 18.17 8.12 -5.26
N ALA A 117 18.03 8.30 -3.95
CA ALA A 117 16.79 8.05 -3.23
C ALA A 117 15.79 9.21 -3.29
N CYS A 118 16.26 10.45 -3.16
CA CYS A 118 15.41 11.62 -3.05
C CYS A 118 14.78 11.96 -4.41
N THR A 119 13.45 12.01 -4.48
CA THR A 119 12.75 12.47 -5.70
C THR A 119 12.68 14.00 -5.80
N LYS A 120 13.03 14.70 -4.72
CA LYS A 120 13.00 16.16 -4.59
C LYS A 120 14.43 16.71 -4.50
N GLU A 121 14.60 17.83 -3.80
CA GLU A 121 15.92 18.38 -3.49
C GLU A 121 16.59 17.55 -2.38
N ILE A 122 17.83 17.14 -2.60
CA ILE A 122 18.66 16.38 -1.64
C ILE A 122 18.71 17.07 -0.26
N SER A 123 18.67 18.40 -0.22
CA SER A 123 18.65 19.21 1.01
C SER A 123 17.44 18.93 1.91
N LYS A 124 16.34 18.42 1.35
CA LYS A 124 15.12 18.06 2.06
C LYS A 124 15.14 16.62 2.58
N GLY A 125 16.19 15.85 2.29
CA GLY A 125 16.33 14.47 2.71
C GLY A 125 15.37 13.51 1.98
N VAL A 126 15.37 12.25 2.41
CA VAL A 126 14.54 11.18 1.84
C VAL A 126 13.30 11.03 2.71
N ASP A 127 12.12 11.29 2.16
CA ASP A 127 10.85 11.07 2.86
C ASP A 127 10.41 9.59 2.79
N LEU A 128 9.31 9.24 3.47
CA LEU A 128 8.84 7.85 3.53
C LEU A 128 8.49 7.29 2.14
N ASN A 129 7.96 8.11 1.24
CA ASN A 129 7.60 7.66 -0.10
C ASN A 129 8.85 7.38 -0.94
N ASP A 130 9.84 8.27 -0.85
CA ASP A 130 11.15 8.07 -1.47
C ASP A 130 11.81 6.78 -0.96
N PHE A 131 11.79 6.57 0.35
CA PHE A 131 12.36 5.38 0.99
C PHE A 131 11.65 4.09 0.56
N GLN A 132 10.31 4.10 0.54
CA GLN A 132 9.51 2.97 0.08
C GLN A 132 9.80 2.64 -1.39
N ALA A 133 9.96 3.66 -2.25
CA ALA A 133 10.32 3.46 -3.65
C ALA A 133 11.71 2.82 -3.80
N VAL A 134 12.68 3.22 -2.98
CA VAL A 134 14.02 2.60 -2.95
C VAL A 134 13.95 1.15 -2.50
N MET A 135 13.23 0.84 -1.42
CA MET A 135 13.09 -0.53 -0.92
C MET A 135 12.43 -1.45 -1.94
N LYS A 136 11.38 -0.98 -2.63
CA LYS A 136 10.75 -1.71 -3.74
C LYS A 136 11.71 -1.97 -4.91
N ARG A 137 12.48 -0.95 -5.32
CA ARG A 137 13.47 -1.09 -6.41
C ARG A 137 14.61 -2.05 -6.04
N ALA A 138 14.98 -2.09 -4.77
CA ALA A 138 15.99 -2.99 -4.25
C ALA A 138 15.49 -4.44 -4.06
N GLY A 139 14.19 -4.70 -4.25
CA GLY A 139 13.58 -6.02 -4.07
C GLY A 139 13.52 -6.46 -2.59
N VAL A 140 13.55 -5.50 -1.67
CA VAL A 140 13.43 -5.74 -0.22
C VAL A 140 11.96 -5.80 0.21
N LEU A 141 11.06 -5.22 -0.60
CA LEU A 141 9.60 -5.22 -0.44
C LEU A 141 8.92 -5.84 -1.67
#